data_AF-F2Z2L1-F1
#
_entry.id   AF-F2Z2L1-F1
#
_cell.length_a   1.000
_cell.length_b   1.000
_cell.length_c   1.000
_cell.angle_alpha   90.00
_cell.angle_beta   90.00
_cell.angle_gamma   90.00
#
_symmetry.space_group_name_H-M   'P 1'
#
loop_
_entity.id
_entity.type
_entity.pdbx_description
1 polymer ?
#
loop_
_entity_poly.entity_id
_entity_poly.type
_entity_poly.pdbx_seq_one_letter_code
_entity_poly.pdbx_strand_id
1 'polypeptide(L)'
;MATAMDWLPWSLLLFSLMCETSAFYVPGVAPINFHQNDPVEIKAVKLTSSRTQLPYEYYSLPFCQPSKITYKAENLGRRKERTGS
;
A
#
# COMPACT_ATOMS: atom_id res chain seq x y z
N MET A 1 19.93 38.77 -33.42
CA MET A 1 19.68 37.46 -32.78
C MET A 1 18.83 37.64 -31.50
N ALA A 2 17.68 38.31 -31.58
CA ALA A 2 16.83 38.59 -30.41
C ALA A 2 15.41 37.98 -30.52
N THR A 3 14.92 37.74 -31.74
CA THR A 3 13.56 37.21 -32.00
C THR A 3 13.40 35.71 -31.73
N ALA A 4 14.49 34.96 -31.59
CA ALA A 4 14.44 33.53 -31.31
C ALA A 4 14.09 33.21 -29.85
N MET A 5 14.35 34.13 -28.92
CA MET A 5 14.13 33.93 -27.48
C MET A 5 12.69 34.26 -27.05
N ASP A 6 12.02 35.17 -27.77
CA ASP A 6 10.65 35.62 -27.45
C ASP A 6 9.57 34.57 -27.77
N TRP A 7 9.86 33.63 -28.67
CA TRP A 7 8.92 32.55 -29.04
C TRP A 7 9.06 31.31 -28.16
N LEU A 8 10.18 31.19 -27.45
CA LEU A 8 10.45 30.11 -26.51
C LEU A 8 9.40 30.02 -25.38
N PRO A 9 9.00 31.12 -24.69
CA PRO A 9 7.99 31.05 -23.64
C PRO A 9 6.61 30.65 -24.18
N TRP A 10 6.23 31.15 -25.36
CA TRP A 10 4.96 30.81 -25.99
C TRP A 10 4.92 29.34 -26.45
N SER A 11 6.04 28.83 -26.95
CA SER A 11 6.18 27.43 -27.35
C SER A 11 6.12 26.49 -26.13
N LEU A 12 6.78 26.84 -25.03
CA LEU A 12 6.72 26.09 -23.77
C LEU A 12 5.32 26.12 -23.13
N LEU A 13 4.63 27.26 -23.22
CA LEU A 13 3.24 27.38 -22.76
C LEU A 13 2.30 26.49 -23.57
N LEU A 14 2.41 26.52 -24.91
CA LEU A 14 1.63 25.63 -25.77
C LEU A 14 1.89 24.15 -25.47
N PHE A 15 3.14 23.79 -25.17
CA PHE A 15 3.51 22.42 -24.83
C PHE A 15 2.93 21.96 -23.48
N SER A 16 2.85 22.83 -22.48
CA SER A 16 2.29 22.46 -21.17
C SER A 16 0.77 22.24 -21.22
N LEU A 17 0.06 22.97 -22.07
CA LEU A 17 -1.39 22.81 -22.28
C LEU A 17 -1.77 21.48 -22.94
N MET A 18 -0.83 20.87 -23.67
CA MET A 18 -1.05 19.58 -24.36
C MET A 18 -0.70 18.37 -23.51
N CYS A 19 -0.35 18.57 -22.23
CA CYS A 19 0.00 17.48 -21.32
C CYS A 19 -1.27 16.91 -20.67
N GLU A 20 -1.72 15.74 -21.14
CA GLU A 20 -2.77 14.99 -20.46
C GLU A 20 -2.21 14.30 -19.22
N THR A 21 -2.78 14.60 -18.06
CA THR A 21 -2.42 13.93 -16.80
C THR A 21 -3.50 12.90 -16.43
N SER A 22 -3.09 11.66 -16.23
CA SER A 22 -3.97 10.62 -15.70
C SER A 22 -3.76 10.50 -14.19
N ALA A 23 -4.80 10.79 -13.42
CA ALA A 23 -4.83 10.54 -11.98
C ALA A 23 -6.04 9.68 -11.64
N PHE A 24 -5.88 8.76 -10.68
CA PHE A 24 -6.99 8.02 -10.12
C PHE A 24 -6.99 8.19 -8.60
N TYR A 25 -8.18 8.35 -8.04
CA TYR A 25 -8.36 8.36 -6.60
C TYR A 25 -8.45 6.92 -6.09
N VAL A 26 -7.76 6.64 -4.99
CA VAL A 26 -7.90 5.37 -4.26
C VAL A 26 -8.91 5.58 -3.15
N PRO A 27 -10.16 5.06 -3.28
CA PRO A 27 -11.12 5.14 -2.20
C PRO A 27 -10.63 4.37 -0.98
N GLY A 28 -10.91 4.90 0.21
CA GLY A 28 -10.63 4.22 1.48
C GLY A 28 -11.41 2.91 1.62
N VAL A 29 -10.97 2.07 2.56
CA VAL A 29 -11.66 0.80 2.86
C VAL A 29 -12.96 1.11 3.62
N ALA A 30 -14.09 0.65 3.08
CA ALA A 30 -15.38 0.76 3.76
C ALA A 30 -15.47 -0.24 4.93
N PRO A 31 -16.08 0.16 6.07
CA PRO A 31 -16.32 -0.75 7.17
C PRO A 31 -17.29 -1.87 6.74
N ILE A 32 -17.04 -3.08 7.22
CA ILE A 32 -17.89 -4.25 7.02
C ILE A 32 -18.68 -4.52 8.30
N ASN A 33 -19.98 -4.77 8.17
CA ASN A 33 -20.84 -5.18 9.28
C ASN A 33 -20.99 -6.71 9.24
N PHE A 34 -20.93 -7.34 10.40
CA PHE A 34 -21.14 -8.77 10.56
C PHE A 34 -22.40 -9.00 11.38
N HIS A 35 -23.20 -9.99 11.01
CA HIS A 35 -24.30 -10.51 11.79
C HIS A 35 -23.85 -11.64 12.72
N GLN A 36 -24.73 -12.01 13.65
CA GLN A 36 -24.50 -13.14 14.53
C GLN A 36 -24.28 -14.42 13.69
N ASN A 37 -23.20 -15.16 14.01
CA ASN A 37 -22.76 -16.39 13.34
C ASN A 37 -22.20 -16.21 11.91
N ASP A 38 -21.92 -14.97 11.47
CA ASP A 38 -21.22 -14.76 10.21
C ASP A 38 -19.76 -15.24 10.31
N PRO A 39 -19.23 -15.88 9.24
CA PRO A 39 -17.83 -16.27 9.20
C PRO A 39 -16.94 -15.04 9.11
N VAL A 40 -15.98 -14.93 10.04
CA VAL A 40 -14.99 -13.84 10.05
C VAL A 40 -13.62 -14.39 9.65
N GLU A 41 -13.05 -13.86 8.57
CA GLU A 41 -11.68 -14.18 8.19
C GLU A 41 -10.68 -13.44 9.11
N ILE A 42 -9.96 -14.20 9.94
CA ILE A 42 -8.93 -13.63 10.82
C ILE A 42 -7.62 -13.46 10.05
N LYS A 43 -7.10 -12.23 10.05
CA LYS A 43 -5.79 -11.88 9.46
C LYS A 43 -4.89 -11.31 10.55
N ALA A 44 -3.68 -11.83 10.64
CA ALA A 44 -2.66 -11.33 11.55
C ALA A 44 -1.53 -10.66 10.76
N VAL A 45 -0.98 -9.57 11.31
CA VAL A 45 0.08 -8.79 10.68
C VAL A 45 1.44 -9.10 11.31
N LYS A 46 1.67 -8.61 12.54
CA LYS A 46 2.91 -8.80 13.29
C LYS A 46 2.62 -8.92 14.79
N LEU A 47 3.50 -9.59 15.53
CA LEU A 47 3.51 -9.61 16.98
C LEU A 47 4.27 -8.38 17.50
N THR A 48 3.66 -7.67 18.44
CA THR A 48 4.24 -6.50 19.11
C THR A 48 4.21 -6.70 20.61
N SER A 49 5.25 -6.24 21.31
CA SER A 49 5.32 -6.24 22.77
C SER A 49 5.25 -4.82 23.30
N SER A 50 4.69 -4.62 24.50
CA SER A 50 4.72 -3.32 25.18
C SER A 50 6.11 -2.99 25.76
N ARG A 51 7.00 -3.98 25.85
CA ARG A 51 8.35 -3.83 26.41
C ARG A 51 9.42 -3.55 25.36
N THR A 52 9.23 -4.01 24.13
CA THR A 52 10.24 -3.95 23.06
C THR A 52 9.66 -3.31 21.81
N GLN A 53 10.45 -2.48 21.12
CA GLN A 53 10.00 -1.74 19.93
C GLN A 53 10.02 -2.56 18.63
N LEU A 54 10.58 -3.78 18.66
CA LEU A 54 10.75 -4.60 17.47
C LEU A 54 9.52 -5.51 17.24
N PRO A 55 8.81 -5.37 16.10
CA PRO A 55 7.74 -6.27 15.73
C PRO A 55 8.29 -7.56 15.09
N TYR A 56 7.71 -8.70 15.46
CA TYR A 56 8.05 -10.01 14.90
C TYR A 56 6.96 -10.52 13.96
N GLU A 57 7.29 -11.43 13.04
CA GLU A 57 6.26 -12.10 12.25
C GLU A 57 5.36 -12.96 13.15
N TYR A 58 4.08 -13.10 12.78
CA TYR A 58 3.11 -13.73 13.68
C TYR A 58 3.43 -15.18 14.06
N TYR A 59 4.09 -15.91 13.18
CA TYR A 59 4.48 -17.31 13.38
C TYR A 59 5.99 -17.51 13.55
N SER A 60 6.77 -16.47 13.86
CA SER A 60 8.23 -16.61 14.02
C SER A 60 8.65 -17.21 15.36
N LEU A 61 7.75 -17.27 16.34
CA LEU A 61 8.00 -17.80 17.67
C LEU A 61 7.46 -19.24 17.77
N PRO A 62 8.02 -20.08 18.67
CA PRO A 62 7.69 -21.51 18.77
C PRO A 62 6.35 -21.74 19.51
N PHE A 63 5.28 -21.19 18.94
CA PHE A 63 3.90 -21.35 19.41
C PHE A 63 3.11 -22.23 18.43
N CYS A 64 1.79 -22.25 18.57
CA CYS A 64 0.89 -22.94 17.64
C CYS A 64 0.99 -22.35 16.23
N GLN A 65 1.39 -23.19 15.28
CA GLN A 65 1.46 -22.85 13.86
C GLN A 65 0.42 -23.66 13.08
N PRO A 66 -0.35 -23.04 12.16
CA PRO A 66 -1.30 -23.78 11.32
C PRO A 66 -0.55 -24.63 10.29
N SER A 67 -1.21 -25.67 9.79
CA SER A 67 -0.66 -26.56 8.76
C SER A 67 -0.31 -25.84 7.45
N LYS A 68 -1.00 -24.73 7.15
CA LYS A 68 -0.75 -23.90 5.97
C LYS A 68 -0.84 -22.42 6.32
N ILE A 69 0.25 -21.69 6.05
CA ILE A 69 0.31 -20.23 6.20
C ILE A 69 0.10 -19.57 4.83
N THR A 70 -0.81 -18.60 4.77
CA THR A 70 -1.09 -17.84 3.54
C THR A 70 -0.84 -16.35 3.78
N TYR A 71 0.19 -15.80 3.13
CA TYR A 71 0.54 -14.38 3.24
C TYR A 71 -0.23 -13.52 2.23
N LYS A 72 -1.08 -12.62 2.75
CA LYS A 72 -1.82 -11.62 1.97
C LYS A 72 -1.15 -10.25 2.10
N ALA A 73 -1.24 -9.44 1.05
CA ALA A 73 -0.84 -8.04 1.16
C ALA A 73 -1.89 -7.31 2.02
N GLU A 74 -1.44 -6.48 2.94
CA GLU A 74 -2.33 -5.80 3.90
C GLU A 74 -3.08 -4.66 3.22
N ASN A 75 -2.34 -3.68 2.71
CA ASN A 75 -2.87 -2.47 2.11
C ASN A 75 -2.17 -2.20 0.76
N LEU A 76 -2.82 -1.41 -0.09
CA LEU A 76 -2.22 -0.94 -1.34
C LEU A 76 -0.91 -0.20 -1.03
N GLY A 77 0.16 -0.54 -1.74
CA GLY A 77 1.49 0.02 -1.51
C GLY A 77 2.28 -0.60 -0.35
N ARG A 78 1.68 -1.47 0.49
CA ARG A 78 2.46 -2.26 1.46
C ARG A 78 3.18 -3.39 0.74
N ARG A 79 4.50 -3.43 0.88
CA ARG A 79 5.31 -4.56 0.41
C ARG A 79 4.93 -5.81 1.20
N LYS A 80 4.78 -6.94 0.50
CA LYS A 80 4.81 -8.25 1.16
C LYS A 80 6.22 -8.47 1.69
N GLU A 81 6.38 -8.32 2.99
CA GLU A 81 7.60 -8.74 3.66
C GLU A 81 7.50 -10.27 3.82
N ARG A 82 8.17 -11.01 2.94
CA ARG A 82 8.56 -12.38 3.24
C ARG A 82 9.91 -12.27 3.91
N THR A 83 10.00 -12.49 5.22
CA THR A 83 11.30 -12.71 5.85
C THR A 83 11.44 -14.19 6.12
N GLY A 84 12.27 -14.85 5.30
CA GLY A 84 12.87 -16.14 5.64
C GLY A 84 12.17 -17.37 5.08
N SER A 85 12.91 -18.08 4.23
CA SER A 85 12.84 -19.55 4.13
C SER A 85 13.30 -20.19 5.45
#